data_AF-A0A2V6VSR2-F1
#
_entry.id   AF-A0A2V6VSR2-F1
#
_cell.length_a   1.000
_cell.length_b   1.000
_cell.length_c   1.000
_cell.angle_alpha   90.00
_cell.angle_beta   90.00
_cell.angle_gamma   90.00
#
_symmetry.space_group_name_H-M   'P 1'
#
loop_
_entity.id
_entity.type
_entity.pdbx_description
1 polymer ?
#
loop_
_entity_poly.entity_id
_entity_poly.type
_entity_poly.pdbx_seq_one_letter_code
_entity_poly.pdbx_strand_id
1 'polypeptide(L)' 'MPSDETRRLLKVFGVAVTNLEDAIDQHAPVEQITKLDAELADRTRDVIDFVERLRSRRIL' A
#
# COMPACT_ATOMS: atom_id res chain seq x y z
N MET A 1 17.67 -8.32 9.08
CA MET A 1 16.30 -7.98 9.52
C MET A 1 15.77 -6.83 8.68
N PRO A 2 14.47 -6.80 8.31
CA PRO A 2 13.89 -5.62 7.67
C PRO A 2 14.04 -4.40 8.58
N SER A 3 14.29 -3.23 7.99
CA SER A 3 14.34 -1.99 8.75
C SER A 3 12.95 -1.64 9.29
N ASP A 4 12.88 -0.77 10.29
CA ASP A 4 11.60 -0.28 10.79
C ASP A 4 10.81 0.49 9.72
N GLU A 5 11.52 1.09 8.76
CA GLU A 5 10.93 1.71 7.56
C GLU A 5 10.22 0.66 6.69
N THR A 6 10.88 -0.48 6.41
CA THR A 6 10.26 -1.59 5.66
C THR A 6 9.02 -2.12 6.36
N ARG A 7 9.09 -2.34 7.68
CA ARG A 7 7.95 -2.84 8.46
C ARG A 7 6.78 -1.86 8.44
N ARG A 8 7.03 -0.55 8.59
CA ARG A 8 6.00 0.48 8.54
C ARG A 8 5.34 0.53 7.16
N LEU A 9 6.13 0.55 6.09
CA LEU A 9 5.64 0.59 4.71
C LEU A 9 4.70 -0.58 4.41
N LEU A 10 5.13 -1.81 4.71
CA LEU A 10 4.32 -3.00 4.45
C LEU A 10 3.06 -3.02 5.31
N LYS A 11 3.13 -2.53 6.55
CA LYS A 11 1.95 -2.43 7.42
C LYS A 11 0.91 -1.47 6.86
N VAL A 12 1.29 -0.26 6.45
CA VAL A 12 0.33 0.72 5.93
C VAL A 12 -0.26 0.28 4.60
N PHE A 13 0.54 -0.36 3.73
CA PHE A 13 0.04 -0.95 2.50
C PHE A 13 -0.97 -2.06 2.77
N GLY A 14 -0.65 -3.00 3.68
CA GLY A 14 -1.56 -4.08 4.05
C GLY A 14 -2.89 -3.58 4.63
N VAL A 15 -2.86 -2.56 5.48
CA VAL A 15 -4.09 -1.93 6.02
C VAL A 15 -4.93 -1.29 4.92
N ALA A 16 -4.31 -0.62 3.95
CA ALA A 16 -5.05 -0.01 2.83
C ALA A 16 -5.75 -1.08 1.96
N VAL A 17 -5.08 -2.21 1.71
CA VAL A 17 -5.67 -3.36 1.01
C VAL A 17 -6.89 -3.88 1.76
N THR A 18 -6.73 -4.23 3.04
CA THR A 18 -7.82 -4.82 3.82
C THR A 18 -9.00 -3.87 3.98
N ASN A 19 -8.74 -2.56 4.13
CA ASN A 19 -9.82 -1.57 4.23
C ASN A 19 -10.65 -1.49 2.93
N LEU A 20 -10.00 -1.56 1.77
CA LEU A 20 -10.69 -1.55 0.48
C LEU A 20 -11.47 -2.85 0.28
N GLU A 21 -10.85 -4.00 0.57
CA GLU A 21 -11.51 -5.32 0.53
C GLU A 21 -12.77 -5.33 1.42
N ASP A 22 -12.63 -4.93 2.69
CA ASP A 22 -13.73 -4.85 3.64
C ASP A 22 -14.87 -3.93 3.13
N ALA A 23 -14.52 -2.78 2.54
CA ALA A 23 -15.51 -1.84 2.01
C ALA A 23 -16.26 -2.40 0.79
N ILE A 24 -15.57 -3.15 -0.07
CA ILE A 24 -16.18 -3.83 -1.21
C ILE A 24 -17.13 -4.94 -0.71
N ASP A 25 -16.66 -5.78 0.21
CA ASP A 25 -17.44 -6.91 0.75
C ASP A 25 -18.69 -6.44 1.50
N GLN A 26 -18.59 -5.31 2.21
CA GLN A 26 -19.71 -4.69 2.91
C GLN A 26 -20.63 -3.86 2.01
N HIS A 27 -20.38 -3.82 0.70
CA HIS A 27 -21.15 -3.02 -0.27
C HIS A 27 -21.24 -1.54 0.14
N ALA A 28 -20.11 -0.98 0.60
CA ALA A 28 -20.01 0.41 1.00
C ALA A 28 -20.37 1.37 -0.15
N PRO A 29 -20.75 2.62 0.14
CA PRO A 29 -21.04 3.61 -0.89
C PRO A 29 -19.87 3.79 -1.88
N VAL A 30 -20.20 4.00 -3.16
CA VAL A 30 -19.20 4.14 -4.24
C VAL A 30 -18.17 5.23 -3.95
N GLU A 31 -18.57 6.34 -3.33
CA GLU A 31 -17.66 7.41 -2.93
C GLU A 31 -16.59 6.94 -1.92
N GLN A 32 -17.00 6.11 -0.94
CA GLN A 32 -16.09 5.53 0.04
C GLN A 32 -15.11 4.56 -0.62
N ILE A 33 -15.62 3.67 -1.49
CA ILE A 33 -14.78 2.72 -2.23
C ILE A 33 -13.77 3.47 -3.10
N THR A 34 -14.22 4.51 -3.82
CA THR A 34 -13.36 5.34 -4.69
C THR A 34 -12.25 6.03 -3.89
N LYS A 35 -12.56 6.52 -2.69
CA LYS A 35 -11.56 7.13 -1.81
C LYS A 35 -10.51 6.10 -1.33
N LEU A 36 -10.96 4.91 -0.94
CA LEU A 36 -10.08 3.84 -0.49
C LEU A 36 -9.21 3.29 -1.63
N ASP A 37 -9.77 3.20 -2.84
CA ASP A 37 -9.04 2.84 -4.05
C ASP A 37 -7.92 3.85 -4.36
N ALA A 38 -8.21 5.15 -4.29
CA ALA A 38 -7.20 6.18 -4.45
C ALA A 38 -6.09 6.09 -3.39
N GLU A 39 -6.43 5.82 -2.12
CA GLU A 39 -5.44 5.61 -1.07
C GLU A 39 -4.57 4.37 -1.35
N LEU A 40 -5.16 3.25 -1.77
CA LEU A 40 -4.41 2.05 -2.13
C LEU A 40 -3.48 2.29 -3.32
N ALA A 41 -3.92 3.07 -4.31
CA ALA A 41 -3.09 3.45 -5.45
C ALA A 41 -1.86 4.25 -5.01
N ASP A 42 -2.00 5.19 -4.07
CA ASP A 42 -0.87 5.92 -3.50
C ASP A 42 0.09 5.01 -2.72
N ARG A 43 -0.43 4.11 -1.87
CA ARG A 43 0.41 3.15 -1.14
C ARG A 43 1.12 2.16 -2.06
N THR A 44 0.51 1.81 -3.17
CA THR A 44 1.14 0.95 -4.20
C THR A 44 2.35 1.65 -4.81
N ARG A 45 2.25 2.96 -5.11
CA ARG A 45 3.39 3.76 -5.59
C ARG A 45 4.52 3.79 -4.56
N ASP A 46 4.20 4.01 -3.29
CA ASP A 46 5.19 4.00 -2.20
C ASP A 46 5.97 2.67 -2.13
N VAL A 47 5.28 1.54 -2.30
CA VAL A 47 5.89 0.20 -2.34
C VAL A 47 6.78 0.00 -3.56
N ILE A 48 6.32 0.42 -4.74
CA ILE A 48 7.10 0.35 -5.98
C ILE A 48 8.40 1.15 -5.82
N ASP A 49 8.30 2.40 -5.36
CA ASP A 49 9.46 3.28 -5.16
C ASP A 49 10.45 2.67 -4.17
N PHE A 50 9.97 2.04 -3.10
CA PHE A 50 10.82 1.35 -2.14
C PHE A 50 11.55 0.16 -2.77
N VAL A 51 10.86 -0.66 -3.57
CA VAL A 51 11.46 -1.79 -4.29
C VAL A 51 12.51 -1.31 -5.27
N GLU A 52 12.24 -0.24 -6.02
CA GLU A 52 13.21 0.35 -6.94
C GLU A 52 14.46 0.85 -6.20
N ARG A 53 14.30 1.54 -5.05
CA ARG A 53 15.43 1.92 -4.20
C ARG A 53 16.25 0.71 -3.73
N LEU A 54 15.61 -0.40 -3.37
CA LEU A 54 16.32 -1.63 -3.01
C LEU A 54 17.07 -2.24 -4.20
N ARG A 55 16.48 -2.24 -5.39
CA ARG A 55 17.11 -2.73 -6.62
C ARG A 55 18.34 -1.90 -6.99
N SER A 56 18.27 -0.58 -6.89
CA SER A 56 19.41 0.30 -7.15
C SER A 56 20.60 0.03 -6.21
N ARG A 57 20.34 -0.35 -4.96
CA ARG A 57 21.40 -0.76 -4.01
C ARG A 57 22.06 -2.10 -4.37
N ARG A 58 21.46 -2.92 -5.23
CA ARG A 58 21.99 -4.21 -5.68
C ARG A 58 22.95 -4.08 -6.88
N ILE A 59 23.01 -2.89 -7.50
CA ILE A 59 23.82 -2.61 -8.70
C ILE A 59 25.08 -1.78 -8.33
N LEU A 60 25.37 -1.63 -7.03
CA LEU A 60 26.64 -1.10 -6.52
C LEU A 60 27.44 -2.20 -5.82
#